data_AF-A0A1B6M102-F1
#
_entry.id   AF-A0A1B6M102-F1
#
_cell.length_a   1.000
_cell.length_b   1.000
_cell.length_c   1.000
_cell.angle_alpha   90.00
_cell.angle_beta   90.00
_cell.angle_gamma   90.00
#
_symmetry.space_group_name_H-M   'P 1'
#
loop_
_entity.id
_entity.type
_entity.pdbx_description
1 polymer ?
#
loop_
_entity_poly.entity_id
_entity_poly.type
_entity_poly.pdbx_seq_one_letter_code
_entity_poly.pdbx_strand_id
1 'polypeptide(L)'
;NLNPKHAYLRLLFVFWAMYCLHWNMAYTSVLFTLITHAPLDKEIANINDLKDSGLKTSVERIWLHFFDRFEIDETTRSVLNHNVVCPLIDSCVQQFARHRNFSFMGRKKTVENLLNLRRSKVHRLSENMVSYCVSILMSKGSPLVGGLNKLLRSTLDFGFLMK
;
A
#
# COMPACT_ATOMS: atom_id res chain seq x y z
N ASN A 1 44.71 24.02 -37.30
CA ASN A 1 45.58 23.02 -36.65
C ASN A 1 46.21 23.59 -35.37
N LEU A 2 45.43 23.73 -34.29
CA LEU A 2 45.96 24.06 -32.96
C LEU A 2 46.45 22.76 -32.30
N ASN A 3 47.63 22.28 -32.70
CA ASN A 3 48.32 21.26 -31.93
C ASN A 3 49.34 21.94 -31.02
N PRO A 4 49.21 21.84 -29.68
CA PRO A 4 50.19 22.43 -28.78
C PRO A 4 51.57 21.80 -29.06
N LYS A 5 52.55 22.67 -29.35
CA LYS A 5 53.92 22.26 -29.74
C LYS A 5 54.77 21.82 -28.54
N HIS A 6 54.42 22.26 -27.32
CA HIS A 6 55.14 21.89 -26.10
C HIS A 6 54.52 20.67 -25.41
N ALA A 7 55.36 19.71 -25.00
CA ALA A 7 54.96 18.48 -24.33
C ALA A 7 54.15 18.73 -23.05
N TYR A 8 54.48 19.79 -22.30
CA TYR A 8 53.73 20.21 -21.12
C TYR A 8 52.29 20.61 -21.43
N LEU A 9 52.07 21.40 -22.49
CA LEU A 9 50.73 21.82 -22.92
C LEU A 9 49.90 20.63 -23.44
N ARG A 10 50.56 19.64 -24.06
CA ARG A 10 49.90 18.39 -24.45
C ARG A 10 49.43 17.60 -23.24
N LEU A 11 50.27 17.45 -22.21
CA LEU A 11 49.90 16.77 -20.97
C LEU A 11 48.74 17.48 -20.27
N LEU A 12 48.79 18.81 -20.16
CA LEU A 12 47.71 19.61 -19.56
C LEU A 12 46.39 19.42 -20.32
N PHE A 13 46.42 19.42 -21.65
CA PHE A 13 45.23 19.18 -22.46
C PHE A 13 44.67 17.75 -22.28
N VAL A 14 45.54 16.74 -22.16
CA VAL A 14 45.11 15.36 -21.90
C VAL A 14 44.44 15.24 -20.53
N PHE A 15 45.03 15.82 -19.48
CA PHE A 15 44.41 15.85 -18.15
C PHE A 15 43.07 16.58 -18.16
N TRP A 16 42.99 17.72 -18.86
CA TRP A 16 41.76 18.48 -19.02
C TRP A 16 40.67 17.67 -19.73
N ALA A 17 41.02 17.02 -20.84
CA ALA A 17 40.09 16.18 -21.59
C ALA A 17 39.60 15.00 -20.75
N MET A 18 40.48 14.34 -19.99
CA MET A 18 40.09 13.28 -19.06
C MET A 18 39.19 13.78 -17.94
N TYR A 19 39.45 14.97 -17.39
CA TYR A 19 38.60 15.58 -16.37
C TYR A 19 37.20 15.89 -16.91
N CYS A 20 37.10 16.53 -18.08
CA CYS A 20 35.81 16.80 -18.71
C CYS A 20 35.05 15.51 -19.03
N LEU A 21 35.74 14.49 -19.52
CA LEU A 21 35.14 13.19 -19.82
C LEU A 21 34.62 12.49 -18.55
N HIS A 22 35.40 12.53 -17.47
CA HIS A 22 35.00 11.97 -16.19
C HIS A 22 33.74 12.65 -15.63
N TRP A 23 33.69 13.98 -15.65
CA TRP A 23 32.52 14.74 -15.22
C TRP A 23 31.29 14.48 -16.08
N ASN A 24 31.45 14.43 -17.41
CA ASN A 24 30.34 14.14 -18.30
C ASN A 24 29.80 12.72 -18.06
N MET A 25 30.68 11.75 -17.83
CA MET A 25 30.29 10.37 -17.53
C MET A 25 29.60 10.24 -16.17
N ALA A 26 30.09 10.94 -15.15
CA ALA A 26 29.44 11.00 -13.83
C ALA A 26 28.03 11.62 -13.93
N TYR A 27 27.89 12.75 -14.61
CA TYR A 27 26.60 13.43 -14.78
C TYR A 27 25.60 12.58 -15.57
N THR A 28 26.02 12.03 -16.71
CA THR A 28 25.15 11.17 -17.52
C THR A 28 24.74 9.90 -16.79
N SER A 29 25.63 9.31 -15.98
CA SER A 29 25.31 8.15 -15.12
C SER A 29 24.26 8.50 -14.06
N VAL A 30 24.42 9.63 -13.37
CA VAL A 30 23.44 10.11 -12.38
C VAL A 30 22.11 10.41 -13.04
N LEU A 31 22.13 11.12 -14.18
CA LEU A 31 20.91 11.46 -14.93
C LEU A 31 20.20 10.20 -15.42
N PHE A 32 20.94 9.24 -15.98
CA PHE A 32 20.40 7.95 -16.40
C PHE A 32 19.77 7.21 -15.22
N THR A 33 20.42 7.22 -14.05
CA THR A 33 19.88 6.62 -12.82
C THR A 33 18.60 7.31 -12.39
N LEU A 34 18.53 8.64 -12.41
CA LEU A 34 17.32 9.39 -12.05
C LEU A 34 16.15 9.14 -13.01
N ILE A 35 16.43 8.97 -14.31
CA ILE A 35 15.41 8.72 -15.33
C ILE A 35 14.94 7.25 -15.27
N THR A 36 15.85 6.31 -15.10
CA THR A 36 15.52 4.87 -15.13
C THR A 36 15.06 4.32 -13.80
N HIS A 37 15.61 4.84 -12.70
CA HIS A 37 15.36 4.45 -11.33
C HIS A 37 15.08 5.72 -10.51
N ALA A 38 14.04 6.45 -10.90
CA ALA A 38 13.49 7.48 -10.04
C ALA A 38 13.28 6.84 -8.65
N PRO A 39 13.82 7.41 -7.57
CA PRO A 39 13.63 6.86 -6.23
C PRO A 39 12.13 6.91 -5.94
N LEU A 40 11.46 5.78 -6.13
CA LEU A 40 10.10 5.60 -5.65
C LEU A 40 10.24 5.58 -4.14
N ASP A 41 9.47 6.45 -3.46
CA ASP A 41 9.38 6.41 -2.00
C ASP A 41 9.13 4.96 -1.57
N LYS A 42 9.82 4.54 -0.50
CA LYS A 42 9.71 3.17 0.01
C LYS A 42 8.22 2.83 0.15
N GLU A 43 7.79 1.82 -0.60
CA GLU A 43 6.41 1.37 -0.57
C GLU A 43 6.09 0.80 0.82
N ILE A 44 4.93 1.18 1.37
CA ILE A 44 4.47 0.69 2.66
C ILE A 44 3.92 -0.72 2.47
N ALA A 45 4.77 -1.72 2.67
CA ALA A 45 4.44 -3.12 2.35
C ALA A 45 3.80 -3.89 3.51
N ASN A 46 4.08 -3.49 4.75
CA ASN A 46 3.63 -4.15 5.97
C ASN A 46 3.17 -3.13 7.03
N ILE A 47 2.61 -3.64 8.12
CA ILE A 47 2.07 -2.78 9.17
C ILE A 47 3.15 -1.99 9.94
N ASN A 48 4.37 -2.51 10.01
CA ASN A 48 5.49 -1.81 10.65
C ASN A 48 5.91 -0.60 9.82
N ASP A 49 6.01 -0.75 8.49
CA ASP A 49 6.24 0.37 7.58
C ASP A 49 5.12 1.42 7.71
N LEU A 50 3.86 0.98 7.91
CA LEU A 50 2.74 1.89 8.10
C LEU A 50 2.86 2.66 9.41
N LYS A 51 3.27 1.99 10.49
CA LYS A 51 3.55 2.62 11.78
C LYS A 51 4.66 3.67 11.66
N ASP A 52 5.76 3.33 11.00
CA ASP A 52 6.91 4.21 10.83
C ASP A 52 6.62 5.39 9.90
N SER A 53 5.69 5.23 8.95
CA SER A 53 5.28 6.29 8.03
C SER A 53 4.55 7.48 8.72
N GLY A 54 4.01 7.27 9.92
CA GLY A 54 3.22 8.28 10.63
C GLY A 54 1.89 8.64 9.94
N LEU A 55 1.46 7.88 8.93
CA LEU A 55 0.19 8.10 8.25
C LEU A 55 -0.98 7.83 9.20
N LYS A 56 -1.96 8.72 9.19
CA LYS A 56 -3.23 8.50 9.91
C LYS A 56 -4.00 7.38 9.23
N THR A 57 -4.54 6.46 10.03
CA THR A 57 -5.34 5.34 9.51
C THR A 57 -6.82 5.62 9.69
N SER A 58 -7.57 5.61 8.61
CA SER A 58 -9.03 5.73 8.63
C SER A 58 -9.69 4.36 8.72
N VAL A 59 -10.69 4.23 9.60
CA VAL A 59 -11.30 2.94 9.96
C VAL A 59 -12.79 3.12 10.23
N GLU A 60 -13.62 2.16 9.81
CA GLU A 60 -15.05 2.17 10.12
C GLU A 60 -15.27 1.99 11.62
N ARG A 61 -16.26 2.71 12.19
CA ARG A 61 -16.53 2.68 13.64
C ARG A 61 -16.75 1.28 14.21
N ILE A 62 -17.35 0.37 13.43
CA ILE A 62 -17.61 -1.00 13.89
C ILE A 62 -16.32 -1.77 14.22
N TRP A 63 -15.23 -1.46 13.53
CA TRP A 63 -13.94 -2.10 13.75
C TRP A 63 -13.28 -1.60 15.03
N LEU A 64 -13.50 -0.36 15.45
CA LEU A 64 -12.98 0.15 16.72
C LEU A 64 -13.51 -0.66 17.90
N HIS A 65 -14.81 -0.91 17.93
CA HIS A 65 -15.42 -1.78 18.95
C HIS A 65 -14.91 -3.22 18.89
N PHE A 66 -14.56 -3.71 17.71
CA PHE A 66 -13.93 -5.02 17.57
C PHE A 66 -12.53 -5.02 18.19
N PHE A 67 -11.69 -4.03 17.89
CA PHE A 67 -10.33 -3.94 18.43
C PHE A 67 -10.24 -3.65 19.92
N ASP A 68 -11.25 -2.98 20.48
CA ASP A 68 -11.35 -2.77 21.93
C ASP A 68 -11.66 -4.08 22.68
N ARG A 69 -12.36 -5.01 22.02
CA ARG A 69 -12.88 -6.23 22.65
C ARG A 69 -12.04 -7.48 22.38
N PHE A 70 -11.35 -7.53 21.25
CA PHE A 70 -10.52 -8.68 20.85
C PHE A 70 -9.02 -8.36 20.98
N GLU A 71 -8.24 -9.37 21.36
CA GLU A 71 -6.79 -9.25 21.42
C GLU A 71 -6.22 -9.09 20.00
N ILE A 72 -5.46 -8.02 19.80
CA ILE A 72 -4.78 -7.70 18.55
C ILE A 72 -3.32 -7.40 18.85
N ASP A 73 -2.47 -7.61 17.84
CA ASP A 73 -1.05 -7.31 17.93
C ASP A 73 -0.81 -5.85 18.32
N GLU A 74 0.20 -5.63 19.14
CA GLU A 74 0.55 -4.31 19.66
C GLU A 74 0.88 -3.31 18.53
N THR A 75 1.47 -3.80 17.44
CA THR A 75 1.75 -3.02 16.22
C THR A 75 0.47 -2.50 15.58
N THR A 76 -0.52 -3.38 15.40
CA THR A 76 -1.86 -3.03 14.89
C THR A 76 -2.56 -2.03 15.80
N ARG A 77 -2.49 -2.25 17.12
CA ARG A 77 -3.06 -1.33 18.11
C ARG A 77 -2.40 0.06 18.02
N SER A 78 -1.08 0.13 17.88
CA SER A 78 -0.35 1.40 17.77
C SER A 78 -0.75 2.21 16.55
N VAL A 79 -0.94 1.56 15.40
CA VAL A 79 -1.42 2.20 14.16
C VAL A 79 -2.86 2.69 14.31
N LEU A 80 -3.70 1.90 14.98
CA LEU A 80 -5.11 2.23 15.19
C LEU A 80 -5.32 3.28 16.28
N ASN A 81 -4.40 3.51 17.21
CA ASN A 81 -4.55 4.56 18.22
C ASN A 81 -4.58 5.97 17.61
N HIS A 82 -3.98 6.15 16.44
CA HIS A 82 -3.98 7.41 15.68
C HIS A 82 -5.03 7.41 14.57
N ASN A 83 -6.20 6.82 14.84
CA ASN A 83 -7.22 6.64 13.83
C ASN A 83 -8.07 7.89 13.55
N VAL A 84 -8.70 7.88 12.38
CA VAL A 84 -9.80 8.77 12.04
C VAL A 84 -11.03 7.91 11.75
N VAL A 85 -12.12 8.16 12.46
CA VAL A 85 -13.38 7.43 12.23
C VAL A 85 -13.90 7.75 10.85
N CYS A 86 -14.07 6.71 10.03
CA CYS A 86 -14.67 6.82 8.71
C CYS A 86 -16.21 6.76 8.82
N PRO A 87 -16.95 7.82 8.43
CA PRO A 87 -18.41 7.80 8.47
C PRO A 87 -19.02 6.96 7.34
N LEU A 88 -18.44 6.99 6.15
CA LEU A 88 -18.88 6.26 4.95
C LEU A 88 -17.67 5.79 4.15
N ILE A 89 -17.60 4.50 3.84
CA ILE A 89 -16.48 3.87 3.12
C ILE A 89 -16.21 4.62 1.81
N ASP A 90 -17.25 4.92 1.03
CA ASP A 90 -17.12 5.62 -0.25
C ASP A 90 -16.44 6.99 -0.14
N SER A 91 -16.77 7.74 0.91
CA SER A 91 -16.20 9.06 1.16
C SER A 91 -14.73 8.94 1.58
N CYS A 92 -14.41 7.98 2.44
CA CYS A 92 -13.03 7.78 2.92
C CYS A 92 -12.13 7.26 1.81
N VAL A 93 -12.60 6.31 1.00
CA VAL A 93 -11.88 5.84 -0.19
C VAL A 93 -11.68 6.98 -1.20
N GLN A 94 -12.67 7.86 -1.37
CA GLN A 94 -12.53 9.05 -2.22
C GLN A 94 -11.49 10.03 -1.69
N GLN A 95 -11.54 10.30 -0.39
CA GLN A 95 -10.61 11.19 0.25
C GLN A 95 -9.19 10.60 0.16
N PHE A 96 -9.05 9.26 0.25
CA PHE A 96 -7.79 8.50 0.20
C PHE A 96 -7.15 8.62 -1.16
N ALA A 97 -7.96 8.35 -2.20
CA ALA A 97 -7.55 8.51 -3.58
C ALA A 97 -7.14 9.96 -3.91
N ARG A 98 -7.72 10.95 -3.22
CA ARG A 98 -7.42 12.38 -3.44
C ARG A 98 -6.21 12.88 -2.67
N HIS A 99 -6.10 12.60 -1.38
CA HIS A 99 -5.15 13.32 -0.51
C HIS A 99 -3.84 12.56 -0.26
N ARG A 100 -3.70 11.29 -0.62
CA ARG A 100 -2.44 10.49 -0.57
C ARG A 100 -1.63 10.56 0.74
N ASN A 101 -2.18 11.12 1.81
CA ASN A 101 -1.51 11.42 3.08
C ASN A 101 -2.15 10.68 4.26
N PHE A 102 -2.88 9.60 3.97
CA PHE A 102 -3.48 8.74 4.98
C PHE A 102 -3.63 7.33 4.44
N SER A 103 -3.85 6.37 5.33
CA SER A 103 -4.17 4.98 4.99
C SER A 103 -5.64 4.68 5.31
N PHE A 104 -6.19 3.66 4.65
CA PHE A 104 -7.58 3.24 4.86
C PHE A 104 -7.61 1.75 5.19
N MET A 105 -8.22 1.41 6.33
CA MET A 105 -8.54 0.05 6.71
C MET A 105 -9.98 -0.26 6.31
N GLY A 106 -10.15 -1.26 5.45
CA GLY A 106 -11.47 -1.73 5.05
C GLY A 106 -11.46 -3.17 4.56
N ARG A 107 -12.66 -3.68 4.30
CA ARG A 107 -12.85 -5.05 3.81
C ARG A 107 -12.24 -5.21 2.42
N LYS A 108 -11.36 -6.21 2.27
CA LYS A 108 -10.61 -6.47 1.03
C LYS A 108 -11.46 -6.37 -0.23
N LYS A 109 -12.51 -7.20 -0.34
CA LYS A 109 -13.39 -7.24 -1.53
C LYS A 109 -14.12 -5.92 -1.78
N THR A 110 -14.60 -5.25 -0.73
CA THR A 110 -15.32 -3.97 -0.86
C THR A 110 -14.38 -2.88 -1.40
N VAL A 111 -13.19 -2.78 -0.82
CA VAL A 111 -12.18 -1.81 -1.23
C VAL A 111 -11.71 -2.08 -2.65
N GLU A 112 -11.37 -3.33 -2.98
CA GLU A 112 -10.99 -3.74 -4.34
C GLU A 112 -12.06 -3.35 -5.37
N ASN A 113 -13.34 -3.60 -5.07
CA ASN A 113 -14.42 -3.26 -6.00
C ASN A 113 -14.54 -1.74 -6.21
N LEU A 114 -14.47 -0.96 -5.13
CA LEU A 114 -14.56 0.51 -5.21
C LEU A 114 -13.38 1.13 -5.97
N LEU A 115 -12.18 0.59 -5.78
CA LEU A 115 -10.98 1.05 -6.47
C LEU A 115 -11.02 0.70 -7.97
N ASN A 116 -11.48 -0.50 -8.30
CA ASN A 116 -11.67 -0.95 -9.68
C ASN A 116 -12.69 -0.08 -10.42
N LEU A 117 -13.83 0.19 -9.79
CA LEU A 117 -14.86 1.09 -10.34
C LEU A 117 -14.32 2.49 -10.61
N ARG A 118 -13.38 2.96 -9.78
CA ARG A 118 -12.82 4.32 -9.86
C ARG A 118 -11.47 4.39 -10.58
N ARG A 119 -10.97 3.28 -11.14
CA ARG A 119 -9.64 3.17 -11.78
C ARG A 119 -8.50 3.80 -10.95
N SER A 120 -8.63 3.76 -9.63
CA SER A 120 -7.66 4.36 -8.72
C SER A 120 -6.58 3.33 -8.37
N LYS A 121 -5.32 3.64 -8.68
CA LYS A 121 -4.18 2.82 -8.28
C LYS A 121 -3.88 3.11 -6.82
N VAL A 122 -4.02 2.10 -5.97
CA VAL A 122 -3.63 2.18 -4.56
C VAL A 122 -2.83 0.94 -4.21
N HIS A 123 -1.89 1.12 -3.30
CA HIS A 123 -1.11 0.01 -2.79
C HIS A 123 -1.84 -0.67 -1.63
N ARG A 124 -1.76 -2.00 -1.57
CA ARG A 124 -2.31 -2.82 -0.49
C ARG A 124 -1.16 -3.39 0.32
N LEU A 125 -1.28 -3.34 1.64
CA LEU A 125 -0.40 -4.10 2.53
C LEU A 125 -0.37 -5.57 2.11
N SER A 126 0.80 -6.18 2.15
CA SER A 126 1.00 -7.59 1.80
C SER A 126 0.15 -8.52 2.69
N GLU A 127 0.09 -8.20 3.98
CA GLU A 127 -0.64 -8.92 5.02
C GLU A 127 -2.05 -8.35 5.30
N ASN A 128 -2.92 -9.18 5.87
CA ASN A 128 -4.22 -8.75 6.37
C ASN A 128 -4.06 -8.29 7.82
N MET A 129 -4.57 -7.11 8.17
CA MET A 129 -4.50 -6.61 9.55
C MET A 129 -5.33 -7.44 10.52
N VAL A 130 -6.51 -7.91 10.08
CA VAL A 130 -7.39 -8.80 10.86
C VAL A 130 -8.13 -9.76 9.92
N SER A 131 -8.28 -11.00 10.37
CA SER A 131 -9.12 -12.02 9.75
C SER A 131 -10.35 -12.27 10.62
N TYR A 132 -11.53 -12.33 10.01
CA TYR A 132 -12.79 -12.57 10.71
C TYR A 132 -13.73 -13.41 9.85
N CYS A 133 -14.61 -14.17 10.51
CA CYS A 133 -15.61 -14.98 9.82
C CYS A 133 -16.91 -14.18 9.65
N VAL A 134 -17.41 -14.11 8.42
CA VAL A 134 -18.77 -13.60 8.16
C VAL A 134 -19.75 -14.72 8.49
N SER A 135 -20.73 -14.44 9.34
CA SER A 135 -21.74 -15.41 9.78
C SER A 135 -23.14 -14.81 9.66
N ILE A 136 -24.11 -15.65 9.30
CA ILE A 136 -25.52 -15.27 9.27
C ILE A 136 -26.08 -15.50 10.68
N LEU A 137 -26.58 -14.43 11.30
CA LEU A 137 -27.19 -14.47 12.61
C LEU A 137 -28.70 -14.72 12.48
N MET A 138 -29.22 -15.65 13.25
CA MET A 138 -30.65 -15.97 13.32
C MET A 138 -31.12 -16.01 14.77
N SER A 139 -32.42 -15.84 14.99
CA SER A 139 -33.02 -15.98 16.32
C SER A 139 -32.77 -17.39 16.88
N LYS A 140 -32.49 -17.45 18.19
CA LYS A 140 -32.28 -18.71 18.89
C LYS A 140 -33.54 -19.58 18.74
N GLY A 141 -33.36 -20.81 18.28
CA GLY A 141 -34.47 -21.75 18.03
C GLY A 141 -35.14 -21.61 16.67
N SER A 142 -34.63 -20.76 15.77
CA SER A 142 -35.16 -20.67 14.40
C SER A 142 -35.09 -22.03 13.69
N PRO A 143 -36.20 -22.54 13.13
CA PRO A 143 -36.21 -23.82 12.41
C PRO A 143 -35.41 -23.75 11.11
N LEU A 144 -35.10 -22.54 10.63
CA LEU A 144 -34.37 -22.31 9.38
C LEU A 144 -32.87 -22.59 9.51
N VAL A 145 -32.32 -22.64 10.73
CA VAL A 145 -30.86 -22.80 10.95
C VAL A 145 -30.36 -24.10 10.33
N GLY A 146 -31.07 -25.21 10.54
CA GLY A 146 -30.67 -26.51 9.99
C GLY A 146 -30.69 -26.54 8.46
N GLY A 147 -31.79 -26.03 7.87
CA GLY A 147 -31.94 -25.95 6.41
C GLY A 147 -30.90 -25.04 5.77
N LEU A 148 -30.70 -23.84 6.32
CA LEU A 148 -29.73 -22.88 5.81
C LEU A 148 -28.30 -23.40 5.93
N ASN A 149 -27.93 -24.02 7.05
CA ASN A 149 -26.60 -24.63 7.19
C ASN A 149 -26.36 -25.75 6.19
N LYS A 150 -27.37 -26.58 5.91
CA LYS A 150 -27.26 -27.64 4.90
C LYS A 150 -27.06 -27.04 3.50
N LEU A 151 -27.82 -26.01 3.15
CA LEU A 151 -27.68 -25.30 1.88
C LEU A 151 -26.31 -24.62 1.74
N LEU A 152 -25.86 -23.92 2.78
CA LEU A 152 -24.56 -23.24 2.80
C LEU A 152 -23.41 -24.25 2.63
N ARG A 153 -23.44 -25.38 3.35
CA ARG A 153 -22.45 -26.44 3.19
C ARG A 153 -22.44 -27.00 1.77
N SER A 154 -23.61 -27.34 1.24
CA SER A 154 -23.71 -27.84 -0.13
C SER A 154 -23.16 -26.82 -1.14
N THR A 155 -23.47 -25.54 -0.97
CA THR A 155 -22.99 -24.46 -1.85
C THR A 155 -21.47 -24.27 -1.75
N LEU A 156 -20.90 -24.44 -0.55
CA LEU A 156 -19.45 -24.43 -0.32
C LEU A 156 -18.78 -25.65 -0.96
N ASP A 157 -19.34 -26.85 -0.78
CA ASP A 157 -18.81 -28.10 -1.34
C ASP A 157 -18.79 -28.08 -2.87
N PHE A 158 -19.79 -27.45 -3.49
CA PHE A 158 -19.83 -27.22 -4.94
C PHE A 158 -18.95 -26.04 -5.42
N GLY A 159 -18.30 -25.30 -4.51
CA GLY A 159 -17.36 -24.24 -4.84
C GLY A 159 -17.99 -22.91 -5.28
N PHE A 160 -19.31 -22.73 -5.17
CA PHE A 160 -19.99 -21.51 -5.60
C PHE A 160 -19.57 -20.26 -4.83
N LEU A 161 -19.10 -20.42 -3.58
CA LEU A 161 -18.69 -19.31 -2.71
C LEU A 161 -17.16 -19.08 -2.69
N MET A 162 -16.38 -19.87 -3.43
CA MET A 162 -14.91 -19.74 -3.49
C MET A 162 -14.39 -18.94 -4.70
N LYS A 163 -15.29 -18.38 -5.52
CA LYS A 163 -14.97 -17.63 -6.74
C LYS A 163 -15.08 -16.12 -6.51
#